data_AF-A0A7X8IWN6-F1
#
_entry.id   AF-A0A7X8IWN6-F1
#
_cell.length_a   1.000
_cell.length_b   1.000
_cell.length_c   1.000
_cell.angle_alpha   90.00
_cell.angle_beta   90.00
_cell.angle_gamma   90.00
#
_symmetry.space_group_name_H-M   'P 1'
#
loop_
_entity.id
_entity.type
_entity.pdbx_description
1 polymer ?
#
loop_
_entity_poly.entity_id
_entity_poly.type
_entity_poly.pdbx_seq_one_letter_code
_entity_poly.pdbx_strand_id
1 'polypeptide(L)'
;MKYKNVFLSVGTNLGNKIENIITSIIKISQIDNTRIIKISSLYETFPVGNALQPNFYNIGIYLQTKLNPYKFLEEINKIENDLHRERIEFWGSRTIDIDIILYENMNINTEKLTIPHKEYKKRNFVLEPLYEIFPFIRRMKKNLKYGITRKIKPNINIGISACIVGINTKYNGGNNYKNIFKEMYKIVNLIPLCPEQLSGLSTPRNSVEIDNNRVIDVYKNDYTNKFMIGAYESYKILKLLKCEIVILKSNSPSCGYKGVYNGSFNNTLILGNGISVDYYLKKNIKIIKY
;
A
#
# COMPACT_ATOMS: atom_id res chain seq x y z
N MET A 1 5.70 20.20 16.83
CA MET A 1 6.77 19.17 16.78
C MET A 1 7.36 19.08 15.38
N LYS A 2 8.70 18.94 15.27
CA LYS A 2 9.41 18.74 13.99
C LYS A 2 9.29 17.28 13.52
N TYR A 3 9.40 17.06 12.22
CA TYR A 3 9.49 15.72 11.64
C TYR A 3 10.80 15.03 12.05
N LYS A 4 10.72 13.77 12.45
CA LYS A 4 11.84 12.91 12.81
C LYS A 4 11.96 11.77 11.82
N ASN A 5 13.20 11.44 11.47
CA ASN A 5 13.53 10.38 10.53
C ASN A 5 13.38 9.01 11.20
N VAL A 6 12.72 8.06 10.55
CA VAL A 6 12.54 6.70 11.06
C VAL A 6 12.86 5.70 9.96
N PHE A 7 13.52 4.60 10.33
CA PHE A 7 13.73 3.45 9.45
C PHE A 7 12.99 2.25 10.02
N LEU A 8 12.10 1.68 9.21
CA LEU A 8 11.36 0.47 9.50
C LEU A 8 11.93 -0.70 8.70
N SER A 9 11.95 -1.88 9.31
CA SER A 9 12.08 -3.15 8.59
C SER A 9 10.71 -3.82 8.57
N VAL A 10 10.25 -4.22 7.38
CA VAL A 10 8.97 -4.91 7.21
C VAL A 10 9.23 -6.29 6.62
N GLY A 11 8.72 -7.34 7.25
CA GLY A 11 8.94 -8.73 6.86
C GLY A 11 7.66 -9.57 6.85
N THR A 12 7.55 -10.55 5.96
CA THR A 12 6.43 -11.51 5.90
C THR A 12 6.85 -12.83 5.27
N ASN A 13 6.39 -13.97 5.80
CA ASN A 13 6.62 -15.30 5.22
C ASN A 13 5.35 -16.11 4.97
N LEU A 14 4.20 -15.71 5.50
CA LEU A 14 2.95 -16.45 5.37
C LEU A 14 1.93 -15.75 4.46
N GLY A 15 1.08 -16.55 3.83
CA GLY A 15 -0.01 -16.08 2.99
C GLY A 15 0.46 -15.35 1.73
N ASN A 16 -0.32 -14.37 1.28
CA ASN A 16 0.06 -13.56 0.12
C ASN A 16 1.06 -12.49 0.55
N LYS A 17 2.35 -12.85 0.52
CA LYS A 17 3.47 -11.99 0.96
C LYS A 17 3.48 -10.62 0.27
N ILE A 18 3.14 -10.56 -1.02
CA ILE A 18 3.15 -9.28 -1.77
C ILE A 18 2.02 -8.39 -1.34
N GLU A 19 0.84 -8.98 -1.15
CA GLU A 19 -0.29 -8.24 -0.61
C GLU A 19 0.01 -7.70 0.78
N ASN A 20 0.55 -8.51 1.70
CA ASN A 20 0.90 -8.07 3.05
C ASN A 20 1.89 -6.89 3.03
N ILE A 21 2.89 -6.94 2.16
CA ILE A 21 3.85 -5.84 1.96
C ILE A 21 3.15 -4.58 1.44
N ILE A 22 2.28 -4.70 0.44
CA ILE A 22 1.62 -3.53 -0.15
C ILE A 22 0.61 -2.90 0.81
N THR A 23 -0.18 -3.72 1.48
CA THR A 23 -1.17 -3.24 2.45
C THR A 23 -0.49 -2.59 3.65
N SER A 24 0.64 -3.12 4.15
CA SER A 24 1.42 -2.47 5.20
C SER A 24 2.00 -1.12 4.76
N ILE A 25 2.58 -1.03 3.55
CA ILE A 25 3.05 0.24 2.97
C ILE A 25 1.91 1.28 2.94
N ILE A 26 0.73 0.89 2.46
CA ILE A 26 -0.44 1.79 2.36
C ILE A 26 -0.90 2.23 3.74
N LYS A 27 -1.09 1.30 4.70
CA LYS A 27 -1.51 1.62 6.07
C LYS A 27 -0.49 2.53 6.76
N ILE A 28 0.81 2.28 6.63
CA ILE A 28 1.87 3.15 7.20
C ILE A 28 1.80 4.57 6.59
N SER A 29 1.51 4.66 5.29
CA SER A 29 1.39 5.94 4.59
C SER A 29 0.19 6.79 5.03
N GLN A 30 -0.80 6.15 5.63
CA GLN A 30 -2.03 6.77 6.13
C GLN A 30 -1.92 7.16 7.61
N ILE A 31 -0.83 6.83 8.30
CA ILE A 31 -0.60 7.30 9.68
C ILE A 31 -0.51 8.83 9.68
N ASP A 32 -1.29 9.46 10.57
CA ASP A 32 -1.30 10.91 10.70
C ASP A 32 0.08 11.48 11.01
N ASN A 33 0.36 12.65 10.42
CA ASN A 33 1.65 13.34 10.54
C ASN A 33 2.86 12.46 10.17
N THR A 34 2.68 11.48 9.29
CA THR A 34 3.72 10.59 8.78
C THR A 34 3.82 10.69 7.27
N ARG A 35 5.04 10.63 6.73
CA ARG A 35 5.29 10.60 5.28
C ARG A 35 6.41 9.63 4.95
N ILE A 36 6.15 8.70 4.03
CA ILE A 36 7.18 7.81 3.49
C ILE A 36 8.05 8.60 2.50
N ILE A 37 9.37 8.50 2.69
CA ILE A 37 10.37 9.20 1.88
C ILE A 37 10.97 8.27 0.82
N LYS A 38 11.34 7.05 1.22
CA LYS A 38 11.91 6.02 0.33
C LYS A 38 11.46 4.63 0.77
N ILE A 39 11.35 3.74 -0.21
CA ILE A 39 11.19 2.29 0.01
C ILE A 39 12.35 1.59 -0.71
N SER A 40 12.90 0.57 -0.07
CA SER A 40 13.90 -0.31 -0.70
C SER A 40 13.24 -1.14 -1.82
N SER A 41 14.06 -1.89 -2.53
CA SER A 41 13.55 -3.01 -3.32
C SER A 41 13.03 -4.13 -2.43
N LEU A 42 12.36 -5.10 -3.04
CA LEU A 42 11.96 -6.32 -2.35
C LEU A 42 13.17 -7.24 -2.17
N TYR A 43 13.32 -7.79 -0.97
CA TYR A 43 14.36 -8.77 -0.66
C TYR A 43 13.74 -10.07 -0.22
N GLU A 44 14.19 -11.18 -0.81
CA GLU A 44 13.86 -12.51 -0.38
C GLU A 44 14.97 -13.05 0.53
N THR A 45 14.58 -13.55 1.70
CA THR A 45 15.50 -14.14 2.67
C THR A 45 15.13 -15.59 2.91
N PHE A 46 16.09 -16.49 2.68
CA PHE A 46 15.93 -17.91 2.96
C PHE A 46 15.99 -18.16 4.47
N PRO A 47 15.09 -18.97 5.05
CA PRO A 47 15.14 -19.32 6.46
C PRO A 47 16.42 -20.09 6.79
N VAL A 48 16.93 -19.93 8.00
CA VAL A 48 18.08 -20.70 8.50
C VAL A 48 17.57 -21.87 9.32
N GLY A 49 18.03 -23.08 9.01
CA GLY A 49 17.57 -24.31 9.66
C GLY A 49 16.42 -24.97 8.90
N ASN A 50 15.29 -25.19 9.58
CA ASN A 50 14.21 -26.09 9.13
C ASN A 50 13.66 -25.71 7.73
N ALA A 51 13.97 -26.54 6.72
CA ALA A 51 13.72 -26.28 5.30
C ALA A 51 12.24 -26.26 4.88
N LEU A 52 11.32 -26.52 5.81
CA LEU A 52 9.86 -26.57 5.55
C LEU A 52 9.17 -25.21 5.63
N GLN A 53 9.87 -24.14 6.01
CA GLN A 53 9.28 -22.80 6.10
C GLN A 53 9.41 -22.02 4.78
N PRO A 54 8.37 -21.29 4.33
CA PRO A 54 8.48 -20.42 3.18
C PRO A 54 9.51 -19.30 3.38
N ASN A 55 10.13 -18.85 2.28
CA ASN A 55 11.03 -17.71 2.30
C ASN A 55 10.32 -16.43 2.77
N PHE A 56 11.06 -15.57 3.46
CA PHE A 56 10.60 -14.24 3.89
C PHE A 56 10.75 -13.23 2.76
N TYR A 57 9.76 -12.36 2.60
CA TYR A 57 9.85 -11.12 1.84
C TYR A 57 10.07 -9.97 2.80
N ASN A 58 11.06 -9.13 2.50
CA ASN A 58 11.51 -8.04 3.37
C ASN A 58 11.67 -6.75 2.55
N ILE A 59 11.33 -5.62 3.16
CA ILE A 59 11.63 -4.28 2.66
C ILE A 59 12.10 -3.38 3.81
N GLY A 60 12.84 -2.33 3.47
CA GLY A 60 13.14 -1.20 4.32
C GLY A 60 12.26 -0.01 3.93
N ILE A 61 11.66 0.65 4.91
CA ILE A 61 10.89 1.88 4.70
C ILE A 61 11.57 3.01 5.46
N TYR A 62 12.00 4.04 4.73
CA TYR A 62 12.50 5.27 5.32
C TYR A 62 11.41 6.33 5.26
N LEU A 63 11.05 6.88 6.41
CA LEU A 63 9.94 7.81 6.57
C LEU A 63 10.26 8.92 7.55
N GLN A 64 9.36 9.89 7.61
CA GLN A 64 9.38 10.95 8.59
C GLN A 64 8.05 11.04 9.33
N THR A 65 8.08 11.20 10.64
CA THR A 65 6.87 11.38 11.46
C THR A 65 7.03 12.47 12.52
N LYS A 66 5.94 13.15 12.90
CA LYS A 66 5.91 14.05 14.06
C LYS A 66 5.51 13.36 15.36
N LEU A 67 5.09 12.09 15.29
CA LEU A 67 4.73 11.32 16.48
C LEU A 67 5.96 11.14 17.37
N ASN A 68 5.75 10.80 18.63
CA ASN A 68 6.85 10.32 19.47
C ASN A 68 7.01 8.80 19.28
N PRO A 69 8.15 8.20 19.67
CA PRO A 69 8.42 6.79 19.43
C PRO A 69 7.36 5.83 19.97
N TYR A 70 6.79 6.11 21.15
CA TYR A 70 5.76 5.26 21.77
C TYR A 70 4.42 5.35 21.05
N LYS A 71 3.96 6.57 20.71
CA LYS A 71 2.75 6.75 19.89
C LYS A 71 2.91 6.15 18.50
N PHE A 72 4.11 6.26 17.92
CA PHE A 72 4.38 5.66 16.62
C PHE A 72 4.36 4.13 16.71
N LEU A 73 4.95 3.55 17.77
CA LEU A 73 4.87 2.11 18.04
C LEU A 73 3.43 1.63 18.20
N GLU A 74 2.56 2.38 18.88
CA GLU A 74 1.13 2.05 18.97
C GLU A 74 0.46 1.97 17.60
N GLU A 75 0.74 2.92 16.69
CA GLU A 75 0.22 2.89 15.32
C GLU A 75 0.75 1.69 14.52
N ILE A 76 2.04 1.37 14.66
CA ILE A 76 2.63 0.18 14.03
C ILE A 76 1.96 -1.11 14.55
N ASN A 77 1.81 -1.26 15.86
CA ASN A 77 1.18 -2.42 16.46
C ASN A 77 -0.29 -2.57 16.02
N LYS A 78 -1.03 -1.46 15.84
CA LYS A 78 -2.39 -1.50 15.27
C LYS A 78 -2.39 -2.08 13.86
N ILE A 79 -1.45 -1.64 13.02
CA ILE A 79 -1.31 -2.12 11.64
C ILE A 79 -0.98 -3.61 11.61
N GLU A 80 -0.05 -4.08 12.44
CA GLU A 80 0.28 -5.51 12.54
C GLU A 80 -0.94 -6.32 12.98
N ASN A 81 -1.63 -5.89 14.05
CA ASN A 81 -2.81 -6.57 14.55
C ASN A 81 -3.93 -6.65 13.50
N ASP A 82 -4.17 -5.59 12.73
CA ASP A 82 -5.14 -5.58 11.64
C ASP A 82 -4.79 -6.61 10.56
N LEU A 83 -3.51 -6.72 10.19
CA LEU A 83 -3.03 -7.64 9.16
C LEU A 83 -2.91 -9.08 9.66
N HIS A 84 -2.77 -9.28 10.98
CA HIS A 84 -2.82 -10.60 11.60
C HIS A 84 -4.26 -11.14 11.69
N ARG A 85 -5.25 -10.28 11.94
CA ARG A 85 -6.66 -10.67 12.07
C ARG A 85 -7.28 -11.28 10.81
N GLU A 86 -6.65 -11.14 9.64
CA GLU A 86 -7.19 -11.68 8.38
C GLU A 86 -6.98 -13.21 8.20
N ARG A 87 -6.36 -13.97 9.14
CA ARG A 87 -6.21 -15.45 9.01
C ARG A 87 -6.26 -16.24 10.33
N ILE A 88 -6.77 -17.47 10.23
CA ILE A 88 -6.84 -18.51 11.27
C ILE A 88 -5.48 -19.26 11.35
N GLU A 89 -4.98 -19.41 12.58
CA GLU A 89 -3.76 -20.00 13.18
C GLU A 89 -2.80 -20.95 12.41
N PHE A 90 -1.48 -20.84 12.69
CA PHE A 90 -0.65 -21.85 13.40
C PHE A 90 0.76 -21.31 13.77
N TRP A 91 1.24 -21.65 14.97
CA TRP A 91 2.52 -21.42 15.67
C TRP A 91 3.67 -20.65 14.99
N GLY A 92 4.18 -19.63 15.69
CA GLY A 92 5.52 -19.04 15.54
C GLY A 92 5.79 -18.22 14.28
N SER A 93 4.83 -18.14 13.37
CA SER A 93 4.97 -17.52 12.06
C SER A 93 4.01 -16.33 11.93
N ARG A 94 4.49 -15.21 11.39
CA ARG A 94 3.79 -13.92 11.37
C ARG A 94 3.39 -13.56 9.95
N THR A 95 2.13 -13.18 9.75
CA THR A 95 1.66 -12.67 8.45
C THR A 95 2.37 -11.38 8.06
N ILE A 96 2.76 -10.53 9.00
CA ILE A 96 3.62 -9.36 8.78
C ILE A 96 4.35 -9.05 10.09
N ASP A 97 5.53 -8.45 10.00
CA ASP A 97 6.34 -7.99 11.13
C ASP A 97 6.94 -6.65 10.76
N ILE A 98 6.80 -5.63 11.61
CA ILE A 98 7.15 -4.24 11.36
C ILE A 98 8.01 -3.72 12.53
N ASP A 99 9.32 -3.85 12.39
CA ASP A 99 10.27 -3.41 13.40
C ASP A 99 10.67 -1.94 13.20
N ILE A 100 10.59 -1.13 14.27
CA ILE A 100 11.23 0.19 14.32
C ILE A 100 12.73 -0.01 14.58
N ILE A 101 13.55 0.19 13.54
CA ILE A 101 15.00 -0.05 13.62
C ILE A 101 15.74 1.18 14.11
N LEU A 102 15.46 2.34 13.53
CA LEU A 102 16.09 3.62 13.85
C LEU A 102 15.01 4.69 14.02
N TYR A 103 15.22 5.59 14.97
CA TYR A 103 14.35 6.73 15.20
C TYR A 103 15.21 7.95 15.53
N GLU A 104 15.49 8.77 14.51
CA GLU A 104 16.44 9.87 14.58
C GLU A 104 17.78 9.37 15.18
N ASN A 105 18.39 10.16 16.07
CA ASN A 105 19.58 9.78 16.84
C ASN A 105 19.20 9.32 18.27
N MET A 106 17.96 8.86 18.46
CA MET A 106 17.49 8.46 19.79
C MET A 106 18.14 7.15 20.24
N ASN A 107 18.41 7.07 21.53
CA ASN A 107 18.77 5.84 22.21
C ASN A 107 17.71 5.58 23.29
N ILE A 108 16.87 4.57 23.06
CA ILE A 108 15.80 4.16 23.96
C ILE A 108 16.08 2.70 24.32
N ASN A 109 16.13 2.41 25.61
CA ASN A 109 16.33 1.06 26.12
C ASN A 109 15.34 0.83 27.26
N THR A 110 14.12 0.46 26.89
CA THR A 110 13.02 0.15 27.82
C THR A 110 12.42 -1.19 27.46
N GLU A 111 11.67 -1.80 28.38
CA GLU A 111 10.97 -3.07 28.13
C GLU A 111 10.00 -2.98 26.94
N LYS A 112 9.39 -1.80 26.73
CA LYS A 112 8.41 -1.58 25.66
C LYS A 112 9.03 -1.30 24.29
N LEU A 113 10.20 -0.66 24.25
CA LEU A 113 10.82 -0.18 23.02
C LEU A 113 12.34 -0.07 23.18
N THR A 114 13.06 -0.64 22.20
CA THR A 114 14.52 -0.54 22.09
C THR A 114 14.88 0.08 20.74
N ILE A 115 15.51 1.26 20.75
CA ILE A 115 15.99 1.98 19.55
C ILE A 115 17.44 2.42 19.79
N PRO A 116 18.38 2.16 18.86
CA PRO A 116 18.25 1.30 17.69
C PRO A 116 17.88 -0.15 18.06
N HIS A 117 17.13 -0.84 17.21
CA HIS A 117 16.72 -2.23 17.49
C HIS A 117 17.94 -3.12 17.76
N LYS A 118 18.07 -3.71 18.95
CA LYS A 118 19.30 -4.35 19.48
C LYS A 118 20.06 -5.26 18.50
N GLU A 119 19.36 -6.01 17.67
CA GLU A 119 19.95 -6.99 16.76
C GLU A 119 20.08 -6.55 15.29
N TYR A 120 19.68 -5.33 14.91
CA TYR A 120 19.56 -4.96 13.49
C TYR A 120 20.89 -5.11 12.73
N LYS A 121 22.02 -4.81 13.39
CA LYS A 121 23.38 -4.92 12.84
C LYS A 121 23.81 -6.35 12.52
N LYS A 122 23.05 -7.36 12.97
CA LYS A 122 23.32 -8.77 12.70
C LYS A 122 22.46 -9.32 11.57
N ARG A 123 21.35 -8.65 11.20
CA ARG A 123 20.31 -9.18 10.32
C ARG A 123 20.49 -8.64 8.90
N ASN A 124 20.94 -9.49 7.95
CA ASN A 124 21.16 -9.06 6.56
C ASN A 124 19.87 -8.54 5.90
N PHE A 125 18.73 -9.13 6.22
CA PHE A 125 17.43 -8.69 5.69
C PHE A 125 17.00 -7.29 6.17
N VAL A 126 17.62 -6.76 7.22
CA VAL A 126 17.47 -5.35 7.63
C VAL A 126 18.55 -4.48 6.98
N LEU A 127 19.80 -4.97 6.99
CA LEU A 127 20.96 -4.22 6.52
C LEU A 127 20.98 -4.00 5.01
N GLU A 128 20.61 -4.99 4.19
CA GLU A 128 20.62 -4.84 2.73
C GLU A 128 19.64 -3.75 2.25
N PRO A 129 18.35 -3.72 2.69
CA PRO A 129 17.46 -2.59 2.44
C PRO A 129 18.00 -1.25 2.95
N LEU A 130 18.62 -1.24 4.13
CA LEU A 130 19.18 -0.03 4.74
C LEU A 130 20.31 0.54 3.88
N TYR A 131 21.24 -0.29 3.42
CA TYR A 131 22.33 0.13 2.54
C TYR A 131 21.84 0.56 1.16
N GLU A 132 20.75 -0.01 0.64
CA GLU A 132 20.14 0.48 -0.61
C GLU A 132 19.62 1.91 -0.45
N ILE A 133 18.95 2.21 0.67
CA ILE A 133 18.40 3.54 0.93
C ILE A 133 19.52 4.55 1.26
N PHE A 134 20.56 4.12 1.97
CA PHE A 134 21.69 4.92 2.43
C PHE A 134 23.04 4.33 1.95
N PRO A 135 23.40 4.51 0.67
CA PRO A 135 24.56 3.85 0.05
C PRO A 135 25.92 4.30 0.62
N PHE A 136 25.97 5.45 1.29
CA PHE A 136 27.20 6.01 1.86
C PHE A 136 27.52 5.48 3.26
N ILE A 137 26.62 4.71 3.89
CA ILE A 137 26.89 4.11 5.20
C ILE A 137 27.88 2.96 5.01
N ARG A 138 28.93 2.93 5.85
CA ARG A 138 29.91 1.85 5.86
C ARG A 138 29.23 0.50 6.06
N ARG A 139 29.40 -0.39 5.07
CA ARG A 139 28.85 -1.75 5.13
C ARG A 139 29.53 -2.57 6.22
N MET A 140 28.73 -3.31 6.97
CA MET A 140 29.18 -4.30 7.95
C MET A 140 29.44 -5.66 7.25
N LYS A 141 30.27 -6.51 7.86
CA LYS A 141 30.47 -7.88 7.35
C LYS A 141 29.13 -8.64 7.39
N LYS A 142 28.80 -9.31 6.28
CA LYS A 142 27.57 -10.13 6.19
C LYS A 142 27.59 -11.21 7.27
N ASN A 143 26.45 -11.40 7.92
CA ASN A 143 26.29 -12.47 8.91
C ASN A 143 25.42 -13.58 8.32
N LEU A 144 26.04 -14.69 7.93
CA LEU A 144 25.33 -15.81 7.29
C LEU A 144 24.37 -16.55 8.24
N LYS A 145 24.43 -16.29 9.56
CA LYS A 145 23.51 -16.85 10.55
C LYS A 145 22.04 -16.47 10.34
N TYR A 146 21.76 -15.41 9.58
CA TYR A 146 20.39 -14.90 9.34
C TYR A 146 19.90 -15.13 7.91
N GLY A 147 20.49 -16.11 7.24
CA GLY A 147 20.06 -16.54 5.92
C GLY A 147 20.68 -15.71 4.80
N ILE A 148 20.53 -16.24 3.59
CA ILE A 148 20.93 -15.54 2.39
C ILE A 148 19.79 -14.60 2.02
N THR A 149 20.10 -13.32 1.93
CA THR A 149 19.17 -12.28 1.48
C THR A 149 19.53 -11.85 0.07
N ARG A 150 18.57 -11.92 -0.85
CA ARG A 150 18.73 -11.51 -2.26
C ARG A 150 17.69 -10.48 -2.65
N LYS A 151 18.10 -9.47 -3.42
CA LYS A 151 17.18 -8.52 -4.04
C LYS A 151 16.40 -9.22 -5.14
N ILE A 152 15.09 -9.04 -5.17
CA ILE A 152 14.17 -9.61 -6.17
C ILE A 152 13.22 -8.53 -6.69
N LYS A 153 12.67 -8.75 -7.89
CA LYS A 153 11.51 -8.01 -8.41
C LYS A 153 10.56 -9.00 -9.08
N PRO A 154 9.52 -9.48 -8.37
CA PRO A 154 8.58 -10.42 -8.95
C PRO A 154 7.78 -9.74 -10.08
N ASN A 155 7.45 -10.50 -11.12
CA ASN A 155 6.63 -10.00 -12.23
C ASN A 155 5.15 -10.04 -11.87
N ILE A 156 4.74 -9.19 -10.94
CA ILE A 156 3.37 -9.11 -10.43
C ILE A 156 2.78 -7.77 -10.83
N ASN A 157 1.62 -7.83 -11.48
CA ASN A 157 0.87 -6.67 -11.92
C ASN A 157 -0.24 -6.36 -10.92
N ILE A 158 -0.33 -5.09 -10.52
CA ILE A 158 -1.37 -4.59 -9.62
C ILE A 158 -2.03 -3.40 -10.28
N GLY A 159 -3.36 -3.46 -10.42
CA GLY A 159 -4.11 -2.32 -10.92
C GLY A 159 -4.08 -1.18 -9.90
N ILE A 160 -4.03 0.06 -10.37
CA ILE A 160 -4.05 1.22 -9.49
C ILE A 160 -4.88 2.33 -10.10
N SER A 161 -5.63 3.09 -9.29
CA SER A 161 -6.31 4.28 -9.78
C SER A 161 -5.31 5.24 -10.43
N ALA A 162 -5.49 5.56 -11.71
CA ALA A 162 -4.56 6.39 -12.49
C ALA A 162 -4.28 7.75 -11.82
N CYS A 163 -5.29 8.34 -11.18
CA CYS A 163 -5.14 9.64 -10.52
C CYS A 163 -4.16 9.66 -9.34
N ILE A 164 -3.97 8.55 -8.61
CA ILE A 164 -3.06 8.53 -7.45
C ILE A 164 -1.59 8.31 -7.86
N VAL A 165 -1.36 7.88 -9.11
CA VAL A 165 -0.02 7.85 -9.73
C VAL A 165 0.27 9.07 -10.60
N GLY A 166 -0.62 10.07 -10.61
CA GLY A 166 -0.37 11.39 -11.19
C GLY A 166 -0.92 11.62 -12.59
N ILE A 167 -1.72 10.69 -13.13
CA ILE A 167 -2.40 10.90 -14.41
C ILE A 167 -3.61 11.80 -14.18
N ASN A 168 -3.76 12.83 -15.01
CA ASN A 168 -4.88 13.78 -14.95
C ASN A 168 -6.17 13.13 -15.46
N THR A 169 -6.93 12.54 -14.53
CA THR A 169 -8.18 11.83 -14.84
C THR A 169 -9.38 12.29 -14.02
N LYS A 170 -9.19 13.19 -13.06
CA LYS A 170 -10.27 13.71 -12.21
C LYS A 170 -11.20 14.58 -13.04
N TYR A 171 -12.45 14.69 -12.61
CA TYR A 171 -13.45 15.54 -13.25
C TYR A 171 -12.96 17.00 -13.43
N ASN A 172 -12.18 17.52 -12.49
CA ASN A 172 -11.63 18.88 -12.54
C ASN A 172 -10.35 19.03 -13.40
N GLY A 173 -9.96 18.00 -14.17
CA GLY A 173 -8.75 18.04 -15.00
C GLY A 173 -7.44 17.73 -14.27
N GLY A 174 -7.47 17.54 -12.95
CA GLY A 174 -6.27 17.27 -12.14
C GLY A 174 -6.06 15.79 -11.79
N ASN A 175 -5.19 15.56 -10.82
CA ASN A 175 -4.89 14.24 -10.24
C ASN A 175 -4.84 14.30 -8.70
N ASN A 176 -4.49 13.18 -8.06
CA ASN A 176 -4.25 13.09 -6.61
C ASN A 176 -2.90 12.41 -6.35
N TYR A 177 -1.85 12.81 -7.08
CA TYR A 177 -0.53 12.17 -7.05
C TYR A 177 -0.03 11.90 -5.62
N LYS A 178 0.46 10.69 -5.40
CA LYS A 178 1.11 10.29 -4.15
C LYS A 178 2.48 9.71 -4.46
N ASN A 179 3.51 10.34 -3.89
CA ASN A 179 4.90 9.95 -4.12
C ASN A 179 5.20 8.49 -3.72
N ILE A 180 4.44 7.92 -2.78
CA ILE A 180 4.64 6.53 -2.34
C ILE A 180 4.55 5.51 -3.47
N PHE A 181 3.66 5.71 -4.44
CA PHE A 181 3.49 4.76 -5.55
C PHE A 181 4.67 4.79 -6.52
N LYS A 182 5.41 5.90 -6.58
CA LYS A 182 6.69 5.96 -7.32
C LYS A 182 7.70 4.97 -6.73
N GLU A 183 7.78 4.88 -5.40
CA GLU A 183 8.68 3.96 -4.71
C GLU A 183 8.22 2.51 -4.85
N MET A 184 6.91 2.26 -4.89
CA MET A 184 6.33 0.92 -4.96
C MET A 184 6.58 0.19 -6.31
N TYR A 185 6.92 0.91 -7.39
CA TYR A 185 7.37 0.31 -8.67
C TYR A 185 8.65 -0.54 -8.55
N LYS A 186 9.41 -0.40 -7.45
CA LYS A 186 10.57 -1.24 -7.14
C LYS A 186 10.18 -2.65 -6.70
N ILE A 187 8.92 -2.85 -6.29
CA ILE A 187 8.41 -4.09 -5.69
C ILE A 187 7.49 -4.83 -6.67
N VAL A 188 6.61 -4.09 -7.36
CA VAL A 188 5.60 -4.62 -8.29
C VAL A 188 5.47 -3.75 -9.53
N ASN A 189 4.78 -4.24 -10.55
CA ASN A 189 4.36 -3.44 -11.69
C ASN A 189 2.98 -2.83 -11.39
N LEU A 190 2.89 -1.50 -11.41
CA LEU A 190 1.61 -0.81 -11.22
C LEU A 190 0.98 -0.47 -12.57
N ILE A 191 -0.24 -0.94 -12.77
CA ILE A 191 -1.02 -0.74 -13.99
C ILE A 191 -2.05 0.37 -13.74
N PRO A 192 -1.79 1.60 -14.19
CA PRO A 192 -2.73 2.70 -13.98
C PRO A 192 -4.01 2.52 -14.80
N LEU A 193 -5.15 2.69 -14.14
CA LEU A 193 -6.48 2.56 -14.75
C LEU A 193 -7.41 3.68 -14.27
N CYS A 194 -8.15 4.26 -15.21
CA CYS A 194 -9.27 5.13 -14.90
C CYS A 194 -10.51 4.60 -15.62
N PRO A 195 -11.43 3.91 -14.92
CA PRO A 195 -12.67 3.40 -15.52
C PRO A 195 -13.46 4.50 -16.24
N GLU A 196 -13.45 5.71 -15.69
CA GLU A 196 -14.15 6.88 -16.22
C GLU A 196 -13.59 7.31 -17.60
N GLN A 197 -12.28 7.37 -17.76
CA GLN A 197 -11.68 7.69 -19.06
C GLN A 197 -11.78 6.52 -20.05
N LEU A 198 -11.70 5.28 -19.57
CA LEU A 198 -11.84 4.09 -20.41
C LEU A 198 -13.24 3.95 -21.03
N SER A 199 -14.27 4.58 -20.44
CA SER A 199 -15.59 4.70 -21.06
C SER A 199 -15.75 5.91 -21.98
N GLY A 200 -14.67 6.66 -22.23
CA GLY A 200 -14.67 7.84 -23.10
C GLY A 200 -15.16 9.12 -22.43
N LEU A 201 -15.20 9.21 -21.09
CA LEU A 201 -15.49 10.48 -20.44
C LEU A 201 -14.33 11.47 -20.62
N SER A 202 -14.67 12.71 -20.93
CA SER A 202 -13.70 13.80 -21.04
C SER A 202 -13.02 14.10 -19.70
N THR A 203 -11.87 14.76 -19.78
CA THR A 203 -11.16 15.31 -18.62
C THR A 203 -10.67 16.71 -19.01
N PRO A 204 -11.24 17.80 -18.47
CA PRO A 204 -12.26 17.86 -17.41
C PRO A 204 -13.68 17.46 -17.86
N ARG A 205 -14.60 17.36 -16.89
CA ARG A 205 -16.04 17.11 -17.04
C ARG A 205 -16.79 17.55 -15.77
N ASN A 206 -18.13 17.55 -15.81
CA ASN A 206 -18.95 17.77 -14.61
C ASN A 206 -18.64 16.74 -13.52
N SER A 207 -18.73 17.17 -12.25
CA SER A 207 -18.68 16.24 -11.12
C SER A 207 -19.87 15.30 -11.17
N VAL A 208 -19.65 14.04 -10.80
CA VAL A 208 -20.71 13.02 -10.72
C VAL A 208 -20.62 12.26 -9.40
N GLU A 209 -21.77 11.84 -8.90
CA GLU A 209 -21.94 11.14 -7.63
C GLU A 209 -22.95 10.00 -7.77
N ILE A 210 -22.99 9.09 -6.80
CA ILE A 210 -23.96 7.99 -6.79
C ILE A 210 -25.20 8.43 -6.03
N ASP A 211 -26.36 8.35 -6.68
CA ASP A 211 -27.69 8.63 -6.14
C ASP A 211 -28.58 7.41 -6.42
N ASN A 212 -28.94 6.66 -5.38
CA ASN A 212 -29.84 5.50 -5.46
C ASN A 212 -29.46 4.52 -6.61
N ASN A 213 -28.22 4.04 -6.64
CA ASN A 213 -27.62 3.18 -7.67
C ASN A 213 -27.46 3.78 -9.07
N ARG A 214 -27.82 5.04 -9.27
CA ARG A 214 -27.52 5.79 -10.50
C ARG A 214 -26.28 6.65 -10.31
N VAL A 215 -25.53 6.87 -11.38
CA VAL A 215 -24.45 7.86 -11.39
C VAL A 215 -24.97 9.09 -12.10
N ILE A 216 -25.08 10.20 -11.38
CA ILE A 216 -25.63 11.45 -11.91
C ILE A 216 -24.64 12.59 -11.81
N ASP A 217 -24.73 13.57 -12.69
CA ASP A 217 -23.99 14.82 -12.57
C ASP A 217 -24.74 15.90 -11.76
N VAL A 218 -24.09 17.05 -11.57
CA VAL A 218 -24.65 18.22 -10.86
C VAL A 218 -25.94 18.76 -11.48
N TYR A 219 -26.20 18.46 -12.76
CA TYR A 219 -27.41 18.84 -13.49
C TYR A 219 -28.42 17.68 -13.59
N LYS A 220 -28.21 16.59 -12.83
CA LYS A 220 -29.04 15.38 -12.82
C LYS A 220 -29.05 14.60 -14.15
N ASN A 221 -28.09 14.82 -15.04
CA ASN A 221 -27.89 13.96 -16.20
C ASN A 221 -27.38 12.58 -15.75
N ASP A 222 -27.86 11.51 -16.38
CA ASP A 222 -27.51 10.13 -16.02
C ASP A 222 -26.27 9.63 -16.79
N TYR A 223 -25.25 9.20 -16.05
CA TYR A 223 -23.98 8.66 -16.53
C TYR A 223 -23.79 7.17 -16.21
N THR A 224 -24.79 6.51 -15.62
CA THR A 224 -24.71 5.12 -15.12
C THR A 224 -24.14 4.16 -16.16
N ASN A 225 -24.67 4.20 -17.39
CA ASN A 225 -24.20 3.33 -18.48
C ASN A 225 -22.71 3.54 -18.80
N LYS A 226 -22.23 4.78 -18.82
CA LYS A 226 -20.79 5.06 -19.06
C LYS A 226 -19.92 4.51 -17.93
N PHE A 227 -20.37 4.59 -16.68
CA PHE A 227 -19.65 4.03 -15.54
C PHE A 227 -19.61 2.49 -15.57
N MET A 228 -20.70 1.85 -15.97
CA MET A 228 -20.77 0.39 -16.16
C MET A 228 -19.84 -0.08 -17.29
N ILE A 229 -19.83 0.61 -18.44
CA ILE A 229 -18.90 0.34 -19.55
C ILE A 229 -17.45 0.50 -19.06
N GLY A 230 -17.15 1.58 -18.33
CA GLY A 230 -15.82 1.85 -17.79
C GLY A 230 -15.34 0.77 -16.82
N ALA A 231 -16.22 0.28 -15.95
CA ALA A 231 -15.94 -0.84 -15.06
C ALA A 231 -15.61 -2.12 -15.83
N TYR A 232 -16.35 -2.41 -16.90
CA TYR A 232 -16.12 -3.57 -17.75
C TYR A 232 -14.79 -3.48 -18.53
N GLU A 233 -14.52 -2.36 -19.20
CA GLU A 233 -13.29 -2.17 -19.98
C GLU A 233 -12.04 -2.19 -19.10
N SER A 234 -12.10 -1.53 -17.93
CA SER A 234 -11.01 -1.61 -16.95
C SER A 234 -10.78 -3.03 -16.44
N TYR A 235 -11.84 -3.80 -16.19
CA TYR A 235 -11.71 -5.21 -15.80
C TYR A 235 -11.07 -6.07 -16.91
N LYS A 236 -11.36 -5.84 -18.19
CA LYS A 236 -10.69 -6.56 -19.28
C LYS A 236 -9.17 -6.38 -19.21
N ILE A 237 -8.71 -5.16 -18.96
CA ILE A 237 -7.27 -4.87 -18.83
C ILE A 237 -6.69 -5.59 -17.61
N LEU A 238 -7.36 -5.53 -16.46
CA LEU A 238 -6.95 -6.26 -15.25
C LEU A 238 -6.81 -7.75 -15.51
N LYS A 239 -7.81 -8.36 -16.16
CA LYS A 239 -7.82 -9.78 -16.50
C LYS A 239 -6.69 -10.14 -17.47
N LEU A 240 -6.52 -9.36 -18.55
CA LEU A 240 -5.48 -9.57 -19.56
C LEU A 240 -4.08 -9.53 -18.94
N LEU A 241 -3.86 -8.59 -18.02
CA LEU A 241 -2.58 -8.39 -17.33
C LEU A 241 -2.46 -9.23 -16.04
N LYS A 242 -3.41 -10.12 -15.76
CA LYS A 242 -3.42 -11.00 -14.57
C LYS A 242 -3.28 -10.22 -13.26
N CYS A 243 -3.93 -9.07 -13.15
CA CYS A 243 -4.01 -8.31 -11.92
C CYS A 243 -5.07 -8.92 -11.00
N GLU A 244 -4.66 -9.52 -9.88
CA GLU A 244 -5.58 -10.06 -8.87
C GLU A 244 -5.92 -9.04 -7.77
N ILE A 245 -5.11 -7.98 -7.67
CA ILE A 245 -5.21 -6.92 -6.67
C ILE A 245 -5.33 -5.58 -7.37
N VAL A 246 -6.19 -4.70 -6.84
CA VAL A 246 -6.29 -3.30 -7.25
C VAL A 246 -6.21 -2.35 -6.07
N ILE A 247 -5.47 -1.25 -6.24
CA ILE A 247 -5.35 -0.18 -5.27
C ILE A 247 -6.20 0.99 -5.75
N LEU A 248 -7.26 1.30 -5.01
CA LEU A 248 -8.28 2.24 -5.46
C LEU A 248 -8.39 3.44 -4.53
N LYS A 249 -8.47 4.62 -5.17
CA LYS A 249 -8.74 5.89 -4.49
C LYS A 249 -10.11 5.85 -3.79
N SER A 250 -10.14 6.36 -2.56
CA SER A 250 -11.35 6.62 -1.78
C SER A 250 -12.25 7.70 -2.38
N ASN A 251 -13.57 7.56 -2.13
CA ASN A 251 -14.61 8.56 -2.39
C ASN A 251 -14.74 8.93 -3.88
N SER A 252 -14.72 7.93 -4.77
CA SER A 252 -14.98 8.09 -6.20
C SER A 252 -16.23 7.28 -6.59
N PRO A 253 -17.07 7.78 -7.51
CA PRO A 253 -18.21 7.03 -8.04
C PRO A 253 -17.78 5.75 -8.81
N SER A 254 -16.53 5.65 -9.27
CA SER A 254 -15.97 4.41 -9.82
C SER A 254 -15.16 3.63 -8.79
N CYS A 255 -14.19 4.28 -8.14
CA CYS A 255 -13.13 3.63 -7.37
C CYS A 255 -13.38 3.59 -5.84
N GLY A 256 -14.40 4.28 -5.32
CA GLY A 256 -14.65 4.37 -3.89
C GLY A 256 -15.01 3.01 -3.28
N TYR A 257 -14.23 2.52 -2.32
CA TYR A 257 -14.52 1.28 -1.60
C TYR A 257 -14.92 1.60 -0.17
N LYS A 258 -16.10 1.12 0.27
CA LYS A 258 -16.68 1.43 1.59
C LYS A 258 -16.67 2.94 1.88
N GLY A 259 -17.15 3.74 0.93
CA GLY A 259 -17.22 5.20 1.02
C GLY A 259 -17.37 5.86 -0.36
N VAL A 260 -18.55 6.41 -0.62
CA VAL A 260 -18.90 7.21 -1.80
C VAL A 260 -19.74 8.41 -1.41
N TYR A 261 -19.79 9.44 -2.25
CA TYR A 261 -20.67 10.59 -2.03
C TYR A 261 -22.12 10.24 -2.38
N ASN A 262 -23.07 10.87 -1.68
CA ASN A 262 -24.48 10.49 -1.68
C ASN A 262 -25.35 11.12 -2.79
N GLY A 263 -24.78 11.82 -3.77
CA GLY A 263 -25.55 12.39 -4.87
C GLY A 263 -26.12 13.79 -4.61
N SER A 264 -25.84 14.36 -3.43
CA SER A 264 -26.27 15.71 -3.06
C SER A 264 -25.22 16.79 -3.34
N PHE A 265 -24.01 16.41 -3.77
CA PHE A 265 -22.93 17.34 -4.12
C PHE A 265 -22.49 18.29 -2.99
N ASN A 266 -22.76 17.93 -1.72
CA ASN A 266 -22.40 18.69 -0.53
C ASN A 266 -21.24 18.04 0.26
N ASN A 267 -20.52 17.10 -0.35
CA ASN A 267 -19.45 16.29 0.26
C ASN A 267 -19.91 15.28 1.34
N THR A 268 -21.20 14.96 1.43
CA THR A 268 -21.69 13.92 2.36
C THR A 268 -21.29 12.53 1.86
N LEU A 269 -20.55 11.80 2.70
CA LEU A 269 -20.17 10.40 2.44
C LEU A 269 -21.18 9.44 3.04
N ILE A 270 -21.46 8.37 2.29
CA ILE A 270 -22.26 7.24 2.73
C ILE A 270 -21.46 5.95 2.59
N LEU A 271 -21.84 4.94 3.37
CA LEU A 271 -21.31 3.59 3.20
C LEU A 271 -21.84 3.03 1.88
N GLY A 272 -20.92 2.73 0.97
CA GLY A 272 -21.25 2.21 -0.35
C GLY A 272 -19.99 2.02 -1.18
N ASN A 273 -20.16 1.45 -2.37
CA ASN A 273 -19.09 1.20 -3.31
C ASN A 273 -19.31 1.98 -4.60
N GLY A 274 -18.21 2.32 -5.27
CA GLY A 274 -18.24 2.80 -6.63
C GLY A 274 -18.59 1.67 -7.59
N ILE A 275 -19.09 2.04 -8.78
CA ILE A 275 -19.55 1.10 -9.80
C ILE A 275 -18.46 0.09 -10.20
N SER A 276 -17.21 0.54 -10.31
CA SER A 276 -16.09 -0.35 -10.67
C SER A 276 -15.70 -1.27 -9.53
N VAL A 277 -15.75 -0.79 -8.28
CA VAL A 277 -15.51 -1.60 -7.08
C VAL A 277 -16.49 -2.77 -7.00
N ASP A 278 -17.80 -2.52 -7.16
CA ASP A 278 -18.80 -3.59 -7.13
C ASP A 278 -18.59 -4.60 -8.26
N TYR A 279 -18.20 -4.12 -9.45
CA TYR A 279 -17.88 -4.99 -10.57
C TYR A 279 -16.67 -5.88 -10.28
N TYR A 280 -15.60 -5.31 -9.72
CA TYR A 280 -14.37 -6.03 -9.39
C TYR A 280 -14.57 -7.08 -8.30
N LEU A 281 -15.34 -6.76 -7.25
CA LEU A 281 -15.68 -7.70 -6.19
C LEU A 281 -16.46 -8.91 -6.73
N LYS A 282 -17.44 -8.70 -7.63
CA LYS A 282 -18.17 -9.78 -8.32
C LYS A 282 -17.27 -10.66 -9.20
N LYS A 283 -16.06 -10.20 -9.52
CA LYS A 283 -15.04 -10.93 -10.30
C LYS A 283 -13.88 -11.43 -9.45
N ASN A 284 -14.01 -11.42 -8.12
CA ASN A 284 -12.99 -11.88 -7.17
C ASN A 284 -11.66 -11.12 -7.24
N ILE A 285 -11.67 -9.87 -7.70
CA ILE A 285 -10.50 -8.99 -7.63
C ILE A 285 -10.43 -8.41 -6.21
N LYS A 286 -9.27 -8.54 -5.56
CA LYS A 286 -9.06 -8.01 -4.22
C LYS A 286 -8.83 -6.50 -4.28
N ILE A 287 -9.46 -5.76 -3.37
CA ILE A 287 -9.42 -4.30 -3.34
C ILE A 287 -8.66 -3.82 -2.12
N ILE A 288 -7.64 -2.99 -2.34
CA ILE A 288 -6.95 -2.24 -1.30
C ILE A 288 -7.38 -0.77 -1.43
N LYS A 289 -7.99 -0.24 -0.37
CA LYS A 289 -8.41 1.16 -0.29
C LYS A 289 -7.21 2.07 -0.02
N TYR A 290 -7.13 3.17 -0.75
CA TYR A 290 -6.19 4.27 -0.51
C TYR A 290 -6.92 5.60 -0.33
#